data_AF-A0A562HBE8-F1
#
_entry.id   AF-A0A562HBE8-F1
#
_cell.length_a   1.000
_cell.length_b   1.000
_cell.length_c   1.000
_cell.angle_alpha   90.00
_cell.angle_beta   90.00
_cell.angle_gamma   90.00
#
_symmetry.space_group_name_H-M   'P 1'
#
loop_
_entity.id
_entity.type
_entity.pdbx_description
1 polymer ?
#
loop_
_entity_poly.entity_id
_entity_poly.type
_entity_poly.pdbx_seq_one_letter_code
_entity_poly.pdbx_strand_id
1 'polypeptide(L)'
;MSLRLEAEQAMGLRFPERNGEAVIRFEETMEVPHGAEVLMRGLYRDPDDIKKGFKNLHQETATLLEILMPRRARLKEWLEELPEQPKEAESFLRETSEKIQHQDRKVSQLEHELISKLVESGLEDLFPLPLSAFATLSYTDPCAKIFLRPLGRLAEILKLSPEILRQVVRVHFLYSLLILAGQDLDGQSCQRGNEDAVLIGIASFFTLKHLKKHPPEFQHCYGEWVKAWGGKSFQRLIAQESSVEKVRAAMIFWRRNPELSWDGIWNGLQSFEMEKITSPRPLSSWPVR
;
A
#
# COMPACT_ATOMS: atom_id res chain seq x y z
N MET A 1 12.42 -25.44 3.08
CA MET A 1 13.26 -24.68 4.03
C MET A 1 12.38 -23.62 4.67
N SER A 2 12.49 -23.35 5.97
CA SER A 2 11.60 -22.38 6.63
C SER A 2 11.97 -20.95 6.22
N LEU A 3 10.97 -20.08 6.01
CA LEU A 3 11.17 -18.66 5.67
C LEU A 3 12.12 -17.95 6.65
N ARG A 4 12.06 -18.33 7.94
CA ARG A 4 12.97 -17.87 8.99
C ARG A 4 14.43 -18.15 8.63
N LEU A 5 14.75 -19.40 8.31
CA LEU A 5 16.13 -19.84 8.03
C LEU A 5 16.68 -19.14 6.78
N GLU A 6 15.83 -18.94 5.77
CA GLU A 6 16.21 -18.19 4.57
C GLU A 6 16.54 -16.73 4.88
N ALA A 7 15.77 -16.10 5.76
CA ALA A 7 16.00 -14.72 6.18
C ALA A 7 17.27 -14.58 7.04
N GLU A 8 17.46 -15.48 8.01
CA GLU A 8 18.67 -15.56 8.85
C GLU A 8 19.94 -15.71 8.00
N GLN A 9 19.95 -16.67 7.07
CA GLN A 9 21.06 -16.87 6.13
C GLN A 9 21.26 -15.67 5.19
N ALA A 10 20.17 -15.05 4.74
CA ALA A 10 20.26 -13.88 3.87
C ALA A 10 20.88 -12.66 4.57
N MET A 11 20.75 -12.53 5.89
CA MET A 11 21.34 -11.42 6.65
C MET A 11 22.64 -11.77 7.37
N GLY A 12 22.96 -13.05 7.54
CA GLY A 12 24.07 -13.46 8.42
C GLY A 12 23.76 -13.16 9.89
N LEU A 13 22.48 -13.19 10.26
CA LEU A 13 21.99 -13.00 11.63
C LEU A 13 21.17 -14.23 12.06
N ARG A 14 20.97 -14.41 13.35
CA ARG A 14 20.12 -15.46 13.91
C ARG A 14 19.14 -14.88 14.91
N PHE A 15 17.91 -15.35 14.96
CA PHE A 15 17.04 -14.97 16.07
C PHE A 15 17.57 -15.52 17.40
N PRO A 16 17.50 -14.76 18.50
CA PRO A 16 17.79 -15.29 19.82
C PRO A 16 16.83 -16.43 20.14
N GLU A 17 17.32 -17.50 20.74
CA GLU A 17 16.50 -18.67 21.09
C GLU A 17 16.40 -18.82 22.61
N ARG A 18 15.21 -19.15 23.09
CA ARG A 18 14.96 -19.53 24.48
C ARG A 18 14.21 -20.85 24.46
N ASN A 19 14.76 -21.88 25.10
CA ASN A 19 14.22 -23.24 25.10
C ASN A 19 14.01 -23.85 23.68
N GLY A 20 14.84 -23.45 22.70
CA GLY A 20 14.73 -23.93 21.32
C GLY A 20 13.70 -23.19 20.45
N GLU A 21 13.03 -22.17 20.98
CA GLU A 21 12.10 -21.32 20.22
C GLU A 21 12.68 -19.92 20.05
N ALA A 22 12.47 -19.31 18.86
CA ALA A 22 12.89 -17.94 18.61
C ALA A 22 12.12 -16.97 19.52
N VAL A 23 12.84 -16.06 20.19
CA VAL A 23 12.27 -15.01 21.04
C VAL A 23 11.82 -13.83 20.18
N ILE A 24 10.94 -14.10 19.21
CA ILE A 24 10.27 -13.09 18.40
C ILE A 24 8.83 -13.49 18.12
N ARG A 25 7.92 -12.52 18.12
CA ARG A 25 6.49 -12.76 17.90
C ARG A 25 5.98 -12.04 16.66
N PHE A 26 5.30 -12.78 15.81
CA PHE A 26 4.43 -12.23 14.77
C PHE A 26 2.99 -12.31 15.27
N GLU A 27 2.38 -11.15 15.52
CA GLU A 27 0.97 -11.05 15.83
C GLU A 27 0.23 -10.58 14.57
N GLU A 28 -0.78 -11.32 14.16
CA GLU A 28 -1.69 -10.90 13.11
C GLU A 28 -3.05 -10.61 13.70
N THR A 29 -3.60 -9.45 13.38
CA THR A 29 -4.86 -9.01 13.95
C THR A 29 -5.81 -8.50 12.88
N MET A 30 -7.11 -8.62 13.18
CA MET A 30 -8.19 -8.01 12.40
C MET A 30 -8.57 -6.62 12.91
N GLU A 31 -7.84 -6.08 13.90
CA GLU A 31 -8.00 -4.70 14.35
C GLU A 31 -7.72 -3.68 13.23
N VAL A 32 -8.36 -2.52 13.33
CA VAL A 32 -8.12 -1.38 12.44
C VAL A 32 -7.46 -0.29 13.27
N PRO A 33 -6.19 0.07 13.01
CA PRO A 33 -5.55 1.17 13.70
C PRO A 33 -6.12 2.51 13.22
N HIS A 34 -6.05 3.54 14.06
CA HIS A 34 -6.54 4.89 13.74
C HIS A 34 -5.94 5.44 12.42
N GLY A 35 -4.65 5.20 12.19
CA GLY A 35 -3.96 5.59 10.95
C GLY A 35 -4.47 4.93 9.67
N ALA A 36 -5.34 3.90 9.78
CA ALA A 36 -5.96 3.22 8.64
C ALA A 36 -7.43 3.62 8.41
N GLU A 37 -8.01 4.51 9.23
CA GLU A 37 -9.44 4.86 9.10
C GLU A 37 -9.79 5.42 7.71
N VAL A 38 -8.94 6.30 7.16
CA VAL A 38 -9.15 6.89 5.83
C VAL A 38 -9.13 5.82 4.74
N LEU A 39 -8.21 4.85 4.82
CA LEU A 39 -8.17 3.69 3.92
C LEU A 39 -9.46 2.86 3.98
N MET A 40 -10.00 2.68 5.19
CA MET A 40 -11.23 1.91 5.39
C MET A 40 -12.47 2.62 4.87
N ARG A 41 -12.51 3.96 4.88
CA ARG A 41 -13.59 4.77 4.29
C ARG A 41 -13.63 4.64 2.76
N GLY A 42 -12.51 4.27 2.14
CA GLY A 42 -12.40 4.07 0.69
C GLY A 42 -12.20 5.37 -0.07
N LEU A 43 -12.27 5.29 -1.41
CA LEU A 43 -11.92 6.39 -2.31
C LEU A 43 -12.87 7.58 -2.24
N TYR A 44 -14.12 7.35 -1.81
CA TYR A 44 -15.14 8.37 -1.80
C TYR A 44 -15.08 9.18 -0.52
N ARG A 45 -15.06 10.51 -0.68
CA ARG A 45 -15.13 11.45 0.44
C ARG A 45 -16.45 11.31 1.21
N ASP A 46 -17.55 11.04 0.50
CA ASP A 46 -18.87 10.72 1.05
C ASP A 46 -19.53 9.57 0.25
N PRO A 47 -19.28 8.30 0.63
CA PRO A 47 -19.81 7.15 -0.10
C PRO A 47 -21.34 7.05 -0.04
N ASP A 48 -21.97 7.55 1.02
CA ASP A 48 -23.43 7.50 1.18
C ASP A 48 -24.13 8.49 0.25
N ASP A 49 -23.56 9.69 0.10
CA ASP A 49 -24.06 10.69 -0.85
C ASP A 49 -23.86 10.24 -2.31
N ILE A 50 -22.72 9.61 -2.66
CA ILE A 50 -22.51 8.99 -3.98
C ILE A 50 -23.57 7.91 -4.25
N LYS A 51 -23.82 7.03 -3.28
CA LYS A 51 -24.83 5.98 -3.40
C LYS A 51 -26.24 6.54 -3.57
N LYS A 52 -26.55 7.64 -2.87
CA LYS A 52 -27.81 8.38 -3.04
C LYS A 52 -27.91 8.99 -4.44
N GLY A 53 -26.83 9.57 -4.97
CA GLY A 53 -26.76 10.09 -6.33
C GLY A 53 -27.10 9.03 -7.39
N PHE A 54 -26.48 7.85 -7.32
CA PHE A 54 -26.81 6.74 -8.22
C PHE A 54 -28.25 6.25 -8.08
N LYS A 55 -28.81 6.20 -6.87
CA LYS A 55 -30.22 5.85 -6.66
C LYS A 55 -31.16 6.86 -7.32
N ASN A 56 -30.87 8.16 -7.18
CA ASN A 56 -31.67 9.21 -7.81
C ASN A 56 -31.59 9.11 -9.34
N LEU A 57 -30.39 8.92 -9.89
CA LEU A 57 -30.20 8.74 -11.34
C LEU A 57 -30.99 7.53 -11.87
N HIS A 58 -30.98 6.41 -11.13
CA HIS A 58 -31.79 5.24 -11.46
C HIS A 58 -33.29 5.53 -11.44
N GLN A 59 -33.77 6.29 -10.45
CA GLN A 59 -35.19 6.65 -10.36
C GLN A 59 -35.62 7.58 -11.51
N GLU A 60 -34.81 8.57 -11.85
CA GLU A 60 -35.15 9.52 -12.92
C GLU A 60 -35.08 8.87 -14.30
N THR A 61 -34.16 7.93 -14.51
CA THR A 61 -34.09 7.12 -15.75
C THR A 61 -35.27 6.15 -15.86
N ALA A 62 -35.70 5.53 -14.75
CA ALA A 62 -36.94 4.74 -14.72
C ALA A 62 -38.17 5.60 -15.05
N THR A 63 -38.25 6.81 -14.50
CA THR A 63 -39.33 7.78 -14.78
C THR A 63 -39.36 8.17 -16.27
N LEU A 64 -38.19 8.35 -16.90
CA LEU A 64 -38.11 8.60 -18.34
C LEU A 64 -38.65 7.42 -19.15
N LEU A 65 -38.37 6.18 -18.73
CA LEU A 65 -38.94 4.99 -19.38
C LEU A 65 -40.47 4.91 -19.21
N GLU A 66 -40.99 5.25 -18.04
CA GLU A 66 -42.45 5.36 -17.81
C GLU A 66 -43.10 6.41 -18.71
N ILE A 67 -42.39 7.49 -19.03
CA ILE A 67 -42.84 8.48 -20.02
C ILE A 67 -42.79 7.89 -21.43
N LEU A 68 -41.68 7.27 -21.83
CA LEU A 68 -41.43 6.83 -23.21
C LEU A 68 -42.27 5.62 -23.62
N MET A 69 -42.46 4.63 -22.74
CA MET A 69 -43.07 3.34 -23.09
C MET A 69 -44.53 3.47 -23.57
N PRO A 70 -45.44 4.16 -22.86
CA PRO A 70 -46.82 4.36 -23.31
C PRO A 70 -46.89 5.18 -24.61
N ARG A 71 -45.98 6.15 -24.76
CA ARG A 71 -45.93 7.03 -25.93
C ARG A 71 -45.47 6.29 -27.17
N ARG A 72 -44.46 5.43 -27.04
CA ARG A 72 -44.01 4.54 -28.11
C ARG A 72 -45.14 3.62 -28.56
N ALA A 73 -45.91 3.06 -27.63
CA ALA A 73 -47.06 2.22 -27.97
C ALA A 73 -48.10 3.00 -28.78
N ARG A 74 -48.46 4.22 -28.33
CA ARG A 74 -49.41 5.08 -29.05
C ARG A 74 -48.95 5.49 -30.44
N LEU A 75 -47.67 5.80 -30.61
CA LEU A 75 -47.10 6.10 -31.93
C LEU A 75 -47.12 4.91 -32.87
N LYS A 76 -46.96 3.69 -32.33
CA LYS A 76 -47.07 2.46 -33.11
C LYS A 76 -48.50 2.24 -33.60
N GLU A 77 -49.50 2.47 -32.75
CA GLU A 77 -50.92 2.44 -33.16
C GLU A 77 -51.17 3.42 -34.30
N TRP A 78 -50.66 4.66 -34.20
CA TRP A 78 -50.85 5.67 -35.25
C TRP A 78 -50.10 5.41 -36.55
N LEU A 79 -49.13 4.50 -36.54
CA LEU A 79 -48.44 4.03 -37.74
C LEU A 79 -49.29 3.02 -38.51
N GLU A 80 -50.15 2.26 -37.82
CA GLU A 80 -51.08 1.29 -38.39
C GLU A 80 -52.40 1.96 -38.79
N GLU A 81 -52.93 2.87 -37.96
CA GLU A 81 -54.16 3.62 -38.19
C GLU A 81 -54.02 5.11 -37.82
N LEU A 82 -54.20 6.01 -38.79
CA LEU A 82 -54.05 7.45 -38.57
C LEU A 82 -55.03 7.97 -37.49
N PRO A 83 -54.62 8.95 -36.66
CA PRO A 83 -55.48 9.52 -35.64
C PRO A 83 -56.72 10.20 -36.24
N GLU A 84 -57.90 9.88 -35.71
CA GLU A 84 -59.18 10.48 -36.11
C GLU A 84 -59.24 12.00 -35.86
N GLN A 85 -58.49 12.49 -34.87
CA GLN A 85 -58.42 13.89 -34.47
C GLN A 85 -56.99 14.45 -34.58
N PRO A 86 -56.64 15.11 -35.71
CA PRO A 86 -55.27 15.60 -35.94
C PRO A 86 -54.76 16.61 -34.89
N LYS A 87 -55.65 17.45 -34.34
CA LYS A 87 -55.26 18.45 -33.33
C LYS A 87 -54.92 17.83 -31.97
N GLU A 88 -55.60 16.75 -31.59
CA GLU A 88 -55.27 15.99 -30.39
C GLU A 88 -53.93 15.28 -30.56
N ALA A 89 -53.66 14.75 -31.76
CA ALA A 89 -52.37 14.14 -32.09
C ALA A 89 -51.21 15.14 -32.04
N GLU A 90 -51.40 16.36 -32.58
CA GLU A 90 -50.41 17.43 -32.46
C GLU A 90 -50.12 17.80 -31.00
N SER A 91 -51.19 17.97 -30.21
CA SER A 91 -51.07 18.32 -28.79
C SER A 91 -50.34 17.23 -28.00
N PHE A 92 -50.67 15.97 -28.26
CA PHE A 92 -49.99 14.81 -27.68
C PHE A 92 -48.48 14.77 -28.02
N LEU A 93 -48.11 15.04 -29.27
CA LEU A 93 -46.71 15.08 -29.69
C LEU A 93 -45.95 16.24 -29.01
N ARG A 94 -46.58 17.41 -28.89
CA ARG A 94 -46.00 18.57 -28.23
C ARG A 94 -45.75 18.32 -26.73
N GLU A 95 -46.77 17.86 -26.01
CA GLU A 95 -46.64 17.51 -24.59
C GLU A 95 -45.62 16.39 -24.36
N THR A 96 -45.55 15.44 -25.30
CA THR A 96 -44.56 14.36 -25.28
C THR A 96 -43.15 14.93 -25.38
N SER A 97 -42.90 15.78 -26.35
CA SER A 97 -41.60 16.44 -26.54
C SER A 97 -41.20 17.23 -25.29
N GLU A 98 -42.11 18.03 -24.73
CA GLU A 98 -41.85 18.83 -23.53
C GLU A 98 -41.53 17.97 -22.30
N LYS A 99 -42.30 16.91 -22.05
CA LYS A 99 -42.06 16.00 -20.90
C LYS A 99 -40.75 15.24 -21.04
N ILE A 100 -40.42 14.77 -22.24
CA ILE A 100 -39.13 14.11 -22.51
C ILE A 100 -37.98 15.09 -22.30
N GLN A 101 -38.04 16.29 -22.90
CA GLN A 101 -36.98 17.30 -22.74
C GLN A 101 -36.77 17.71 -21.29
N HIS A 102 -37.84 17.89 -20.52
CA HIS A 102 -37.74 18.25 -19.11
C HIS A 102 -37.05 17.15 -18.29
N GLN A 103 -37.45 15.90 -18.52
CA GLN A 103 -36.90 14.75 -17.81
C GLN A 103 -35.44 14.48 -18.20
N ASP A 104 -35.11 14.62 -19.48
CA ASP A 104 -33.75 14.46 -20.02
C ASP A 104 -32.78 15.50 -19.42
N ARG A 105 -33.24 16.76 -19.28
CA ARG A 105 -32.45 17.81 -18.60
C ARG A 105 -32.16 17.48 -17.13
N LYS A 106 -33.13 16.94 -16.40
CA LYS A 106 -32.92 16.52 -15.00
C LYS A 106 -31.92 15.38 -14.89
N VAL A 107 -32.06 14.36 -15.75
CA VAL A 107 -31.11 13.22 -15.79
C VAL A 107 -29.70 13.72 -16.09
N SER A 108 -29.56 14.58 -17.10
CA SER A 108 -28.26 15.18 -17.48
C SER A 108 -27.63 16.00 -16.34
N GLN A 109 -28.44 16.77 -15.59
CA GLN A 109 -27.95 17.53 -14.43
C GLN A 109 -27.44 16.61 -13.32
N LEU A 110 -28.21 15.58 -12.95
CA LEU A 110 -27.82 14.61 -11.93
C LEU A 110 -26.56 13.84 -12.33
N GLU A 111 -26.45 13.47 -13.61
CA GLU A 111 -25.25 12.83 -14.14
C GLU A 111 -24.04 13.75 -14.00
N HIS A 112 -24.16 15.02 -14.37
CA HIS A 112 -23.07 15.98 -14.27
C HIS A 112 -22.61 16.21 -12.81
N GLU A 113 -23.56 16.36 -11.89
CA GLU A 113 -23.27 16.48 -10.45
C GLU A 113 -22.56 15.24 -9.90
N LEU A 114 -23.03 14.04 -10.29
CA LEU A 114 -22.44 12.79 -9.85
C LEU A 114 -21.03 12.63 -10.41
N ILE A 115 -20.81 12.96 -11.68
CA ILE A 115 -19.47 12.96 -12.30
C ILE A 115 -18.54 13.91 -11.53
N SER A 116 -18.97 15.13 -11.19
CA SER A 116 -18.15 16.08 -10.42
C SER A 116 -17.71 15.47 -9.08
N LYS A 117 -18.64 14.87 -8.33
CA LYS A 117 -18.33 14.22 -7.04
C LYS A 117 -17.38 13.02 -7.19
N LEU A 118 -17.49 12.27 -8.29
CA LEU A 118 -16.61 11.15 -8.60
C LEU A 118 -15.20 11.62 -8.97
N VAL A 119 -15.06 12.73 -9.71
CA VAL A 119 -13.77 13.33 -10.07
C VAL A 119 -13.02 13.83 -8.83
N GLU A 120 -13.73 14.29 -7.82
CA GLU A 120 -13.16 14.71 -6.53
C GLU A 120 -12.73 13.54 -5.62
N SER A 121 -12.92 12.28 -6.03
CA SER A 121 -12.63 11.08 -5.22
C SER A 121 -11.40 10.34 -5.76
N GLY A 122 -10.20 10.87 -5.48
CA GLY A 122 -8.93 10.36 -5.99
C GLY A 122 -8.24 9.33 -5.10
N LEU A 123 -7.49 8.40 -5.73
CA LEU A 123 -6.53 7.53 -5.03
C LEU A 123 -5.42 8.33 -4.32
N GLU A 124 -5.09 9.51 -4.85
CA GLU A 124 -4.06 10.39 -4.33
C GLU A 124 -4.43 10.97 -2.96
N ASP A 125 -5.73 11.07 -2.64
CA ASP A 125 -6.19 11.55 -1.33
C ASP A 125 -6.05 10.49 -0.22
N LEU A 126 -5.85 9.22 -0.59
CA LEU A 126 -5.70 8.12 0.36
C LEU A 126 -4.27 7.91 0.83
N PHE A 127 -3.27 8.33 0.05
CA PHE A 127 -1.87 7.95 0.24
C PHE A 127 -0.95 9.17 0.24
N PRO A 128 0.20 9.13 0.94
CA PRO A 128 0.70 8.00 1.71
C PRO A 128 0.06 7.88 3.10
N LEU A 129 -0.12 6.65 3.56
CA LEU A 129 -0.53 6.35 4.94
C LEU A 129 0.70 6.09 5.82
N PRO A 130 0.66 6.36 7.13
CA PRO A 130 1.77 5.97 7.99
C PRO A 130 1.95 4.44 7.98
N LEU A 131 3.18 3.94 8.07
CA LEU A 131 3.45 2.49 8.11
C LEU A 131 2.67 1.77 9.24
N SER A 132 2.42 2.48 10.34
CA SER A 132 1.59 2.04 11.46
C SER A 132 0.13 1.72 11.10
N ALA A 133 -0.36 2.19 9.95
CA ALA A 133 -1.66 1.78 9.40
C ALA A 133 -1.66 0.31 8.97
N PHE A 134 -0.50 -0.26 8.64
CA PHE A 134 -0.34 -1.61 8.13
C PHE A 134 0.29 -2.57 9.15
N ALA A 135 1.25 -2.09 9.94
CA ALA A 135 1.85 -2.86 11.01
C ALA A 135 2.63 -1.98 11.98
N THR A 136 2.84 -2.48 13.20
CA THR A 136 3.67 -1.83 14.23
C THR A 136 4.80 -2.76 14.68
N LEU A 137 5.92 -2.16 15.05
CA LEU A 137 7.09 -2.85 15.61
C LEU A 137 7.27 -2.44 17.07
N SER A 138 7.42 -3.44 17.94
CA SER A 138 7.79 -3.24 19.34
C SER A 138 9.28 -3.44 19.53
N TYR A 139 9.95 -2.43 20.10
CA TYR A 139 11.40 -2.43 20.34
C TYR A 139 11.78 -3.09 21.67
N THR A 140 10.89 -3.01 22.67
CA THR A 140 11.13 -3.54 24.02
C THR A 140 10.90 -5.04 24.11
N ASP A 141 9.87 -5.53 23.43
CA ASP A 141 9.52 -6.94 23.27
C ASP A 141 9.44 -7.20 21.76
N PRO A 142 10.52 -7.71 21.13
CA PRO A 142 10.64 -7.81 19.68
C PRO A 142 9.47 -8.55 19.02
N CYS A 143 8.48 -7.78 18.60
CA CYS A 143 7.30 -8.28 17.94
C CYS A 143 6.83 -7.35 16.83
N ALA A 144 6.28 -7.95 15.77
CA ALA A 144 5.61 -7.24 14.71
C ALA A 144 4.13 -7.57 14.77
N LYS A 145 3.29 -6.54 14.92
CA LYS A 145 1.84 -6.66 14.86
C LYS A 145 1.34 -6.17 13.51
N ILE A 146 0.82 -7.08 12.69
CA ILE A 146 0.35 -6.82 11.33
C ILE A 146 -1.19 -6.72 11.31
N PHE A 147 -1.70 -5.64 10.74
CA PHE A 147 -3.14 -5.39 10.61
C PHE A 147 -3.66 -5.93 9.27
N LEU A 148 -4.38 -7.05 9.33
CA LEU A 148 -4.84 -7.78 8.14
C LEU A 148 -5.96 -7.06 7.38
N ARG A 149 -6.83 -6.30 8.08
CA ARG A 149 -7.92 -5.54 7.46
C ARG A 149 -7.39 -4.40 6.56
N PRO A 150 -6.49 -3.53 7.03
CA PRO A 150 -5.85 -2.52 6.18
C PRO A 150 -5.15 -3.13 4.95
N LEU A 151 -4.43 -4.24 5.12
CA LEU A 151 -3.78 -4.92 3.99
C LEU A 151 -4.79 -5.47 2.98
N GLY A 152 -5.86 -6.11 3.45
CA GLY A 152 -6.94 -6.59 2.58
C GLY A 152 -7.58 -5.45 1.80
N ARG A 153 -7.85 -4.32 2.47
CA ARG A 153 -8.43 -3.14 1.82
C ARG A 153 -7.49 -2.51 0.79
N LEU A 154 -6.20 -2.43 1.11
CA LEU A 154 -5.19 -1.97 0.16
C LEU A 154 -5.13 -2.87 -1.09
N ALA A 155 -5.14 -4.20 -0.89
CA ALA A 155 -5.15 -5.15 -1.99
C ALA A 155 -6.38 -4.99 -2.88
N GLU A 156 -7.56 -4.78 -2.30
CA GLU A 156 -8.79 -4.53 -3.05
C GLU A 156 -8.70 -3.25 -3.89
N ILE A 157 -8.29 -2.14 -3.28
CA ILE A 157 -8.18 -0.82 -3.94
C ILE A 157 -7.19 -0.87 -5.10
N LEU A 158 -6.04 -1.52 -4.89
CA LEU A 158 -4.97 -1.62 -5.89
C LEU A 158 -5.08 -2.84 -6.81
N LYS A 159 -6.13 -3.65 -6.65
CA LYS A 159 -6.36 -4.89 -7.43
C LYS A 159 -5.17 -5.86 -7.35
N LEU A 160 -4.61 -6.04 -6.16
CA LEU A 160 -3.50 -6.95 -5.86
C LEU A 160 -4.01 -8.25 -5.24
N SER A 161 -3.21 -9.32 -5.27
CA SER A 161 -3.48 -10.53 -4.49
C SER A 161 -3.34 -10.24 -2.98
N PRO A 162 -4.40 -10.42 -2.17
CA PRO A 162 -4.32 -10.25 -0.72
C PRO A 162 -3.35 -11.22 -0.04
N GLU A 163 -3.27 -12.45 -0.54
CA GLU A 163 -2.40 -13.50 0.00
C GLU A 163 -0.92 -13.15 -0.22
N ILE A 164 -0.56 -12.76 -1.45
CA ILE A 164 0.81 -12.36 -1.78
C ILE A 164 1.19 -11.08 -1.03
N LEU A 165 0.28 -10.10 -0.95
CA LEU A 165 0.50 -8.88 -0.21
C LEU A 165 0.81 -9.15 1.27
N ARG A 166 0.01 -10.00 1.93
CA ARG A 166 0.28 -10.42 3.32
C ARG A 166 1.65 -11.10 3.43
N GLN A 167 1.99 -11.97 2.49
CA GLN A 167 3.27 -12.66 2.50
C GLN A 167 4.46 -11.71 2.36
N VAL A 168 4.44 -10.77 1.42
CA VAL A 168 5.57 -9.83 1.24
C VAL A 168 5.72 -8.86 2.42
N VAL A 169 4.60 -8.47 3.04
CA VAL A 169 4.61 -7.66 4.27
C VAL A 169 5.21 -8.46 5.43
N ARG A 170 4.83 -9.74 5.60
CA ARG A 170 5.46 -10.62 6.59
C ARG A 170 6.98 -10.72 6.39
N VAL A 171 7.43 -10.92 5.15
CA VAL A 171 8.87 -10.99 4.83
C VAL A 171 9.57 -9.69 5.23
N HIS A 172 8.97 -8.53 4.95
CA HIS A 172 9.52 -7.23 5.35
C HIS A 172 9.69 -7.10 6.86
N PHE A 173 8.64 -7.40 7.62
CA PHE A 173 8.70 -7.32 9.07
C PHE A 173 9.58 -8.41 9.68
N LEU A 174 9.82 -9.52 8.98
CA LEU A 174 10.74 -10.56 9.43
C LEU A 174 12.18 -10.05 9.36
N TYR A 175 12.54 -9.40 8.26
CA TYR A 175 13.83 -8.73 8.15
C TYR A 175 13.97 -7.58 9.15
N SER A 176 12.90 -6.81 9.37
CA SER A 176 12.89 -5.74 10.38
C SER A 176 13.17 -6.28 11.78
N LEU A 177 12.52 -7.38 12.17
CA LEU A 177 12.76 -8.04 13.46
C LEU A 177 14.17 -8.65 13.57
N LEU A 178 14.72 -9.20 12.49
CA LEU A 178 16.11 -9.68 12.48
C LEU A 178 17.10 -8.53 12.72
N ILE A 179 16.89 -7.38 12.09
CA ILE A 179 17.73 -6.20 12.31
C ILE A 179 17.64 -5.72 13.75
N LEU A 180 16.42 -5.70 14.31
CA LEU A 180 16.14 -5.22 15.65
C LEU A 180 16.71 -6.13 16.74
N ALA A 181 16.46 -7.44 16.64
CA ALA A 181 16.66 -8.39 17.74
C ALA A 181 17.60 -9.56 17.40
N GLY A 182 18.01 -9.74 16.15
CA GLY A 182 18.86 -10.86 15.74
C GLY A 182 20.26 -10.78 16.37
N GLN A 183 20.84 -11.91 16.74
CA GLN A 183 22.24 -12.03 17.10
C GLN A 183 23.10 -12.12 15.85
N ASP A 184 24.32 -11.60 15.93
CA ASP A 184 25.32 -11.89 14.90
C ASP A 184 25.82 -13.34 14.98
N LEU A 185 26.73 -13.71 14.08
CA LEU A 185 27.29 -15.07 14.02
C LEU A 185 28.11 -15.44 15.27
N ASP A 186 28.55 -14.44 16.04
CA ASP A 186 29.28 -14.62 17.31
C ASP A 186 28.32 -14.71 18.52
N GLY A 187 27.00 -14.61 18.28
CA GLY A 187 25.97 -14.68 19.31
C GLY A 187 25.76 -13.36 20.07
N GLN A 188 26.37 -12.26 19.65
CA GLN A 188 26.22 -10.98 20.34
C GLN A 188 24.91 -10.29 19.94
N SER A 189 24.17 -9.82 20.95
CA SER A 189 22.98 -9.00 20.79
C SER A 189 23.28 -7.56 21.15
N CYS A 190 23.27 -6.66 20.17
CA CYS A 190 23.31 -5.23 20.41
C CYS A 190 22.02 -4.59 19.91
N GLN A 191 21.41 -3.77 20.78
CA GLN A 191 20.18 -3.04 20.51
C GLN A 191 20.51 -1.59 20.23
N ARG A 192 19.87 -1.02 19.20
CA ARG A 192 20.01 0.38 18.82
C ARG A 192 18.68 1.08 19.07
N GLY A 193 18.71 2.19 19.79
CA GLY A 193 17.55 3.05 19.99
C GLY A 193 17.63 4.24 19.06
N ASN A 194 16.71 4.33 18.10
CA ASN A 194 16.39 5.53 17.30
C ASN A 194 17.07 5.70 15.93
N GLU A 195 16.87 4.76 15.00
CA GLU A 195 17.11 4.95 13.55
C GLU A 195 16.11 4.15 12.69
N ASP A 196 14.81 4.32 12.94
CA ASP A 196 13.72 3.60 12.28
C ASP A 196 13.78 3.69 10.74
N ALA A 197 14.16 4.86 10.23
CA ALA A 197 14.35 5.10 8.80
C ALA A 197 15.39 4.16 8.18
N VAL A 198 16.53 3.97 8.85
CA VAL A 198 17.62 3.10 8.39
C VAL A 198 17.20 1.65 8.51
N LEU A 199 16.57 1.27 9.63
CA LEU A 199 16.04 -0.08 9.83
C LEU A 199 15.08 -0.48 8.71
N ILE A 200 14.11 0.38 8.40
CA ILE A 200 13.13 0.15 7.33
C ILE A 200 13.81 0.12 5.96
N GLY A 201 14.86 0.92 5.74
CA GLY A 201 15.67 0.91 4.52
C GLY A 201 16.42 -0.41 4.32
N ILE A 202 17.13 -0.88 5.35
CA ILE A 202 17.85 -2.17 5.34
C ILE A 202 16.86 -3.32 5.14
N ALA A 203 15.75 -3.33 5.89
CA ALA A 203 14.70 -4.33 5.74
C ALA A 203 14.15 -4.35 4.30
N SER A 204 13.94 -3.18 3.71
CA SER A 204 13.48 -3.06 2.33
C SER A 204 14.46 -3.64 1.31
N PHE A 205 15.77 -3.40 1.50
CA PHE A 205 16.81 -3.94 0.65
C PHE A 205 16.83 -5.47 0.67
N PHE A 206 16.85 -6.08 1.86
CA PHE A 206 16.85 -7.54 1.98
C PHE A 206 15.53 -8.16 1.51
N THR A 207 14.40 -7.50 1.74
CA THR A 207 13.10 -7.93 1.24
C THR A 207 13.09 -7.97 -0.28
N LEU A 208 13.45 -6.87 -0.95
CA LEU A 208 13.52 -6.85 -2.42
C LEU A 208 14.45 -7.93 -2.97
N LYS A 209 15.62 -8.12 -2.36
CA LYS A 209 16.54 -9.19 -2.78
C LYS A 209 15.95 -10.58 -2.59
N HIS A 210 15.22 -10.81 -1.49
CA HIS A 210 14.51 -12.07 -1.25
C HIS A 210 13.44 -12.29 -2.34
N LEU A 211 12.60 -11.29 -2.60
CA LEU A 211 11.49 -11.37 -3.54
C LEU A 211 11.92 -11.55 -5.00
N LYS A 212 13.17 -11.21 -5.37
CA LYS A 212 13.73 -11.50 -6.70
C LYS A 212 13.79 -13.00 -7.02
N LYS A 213 13.76 -13.88 -6.02
CA LYS A 213 13.72 -15.34 -6.21
C LYS A 213 12.30 -15.87 -6.47
N HIS A 214 11.29 -15.03 -6.30
CA HIS A 214 9.87 -15.37 -6.40
C HIS A 214 9.27 -14.80 -7.70
N PRO A 215 8.05 -15.21 -8.10
CA PRO A 215 7.38 -14.66 -9.26
C PRO A 215 7.31 -13.12 -9.24
N PRO A 216 7.31 -12.45 -10.42
CA PRO A 216 7.32 -10.98 -10.50
C PRO A 216 6.20 -10.28 -9.71
N GLU A 217 5.05 -10.95 -9.54
CA GLU A 217 3.92 -10.47 -8.76
C GLU A 217 4.26 -10.13 -7.31
N PHE A 218 5.20 -10.86 -6.69
CA PHE A 218 5.66 -10.57 -5.33
C PHE A 218 6.37 -9.22 -5.25
N GLN A 219 7.24 -8.94 -6.22
CA GLN A 219 7.95 -7.67 -6.30
C GLN A 219 6.97 -6.53 -6.60
N HIS A 220 5.97 -6.77 -7.44
CA HIS A 220 4.92 -5.80 -7.72
C HIS A 220 4.09 -5.48 -6.47
N CYS A 221 3.56 -6.48 -5.77
CA CYS A 221 2.78 -6.30 -4.54
C CYS A 221 3.59 -5.56 -3.47
N TYR A 222 4.85 -5.94 -3.28
CA TYR A 222 5.74 -5.27 -2.34
C TYR A 222 6.01 -3.82 -2.75
N GLY A 223 6.26 -3.60 -4.04
CA GLY A 223 6.47 -2.26 -4.61
C GLY A 223 5.28 -1.35 -4.32
N GLU A 224 4.06 -1.79 -4.67
CA GLU A 224 2.82 -1.04 -4.43
C GLU A 224 2.57 -0.77 -2.94
N TRP A 225 2.78 -1.75 -2.08
CA TRP A 225 2.70 -1.55 -0.63
C TRP A 225 3.68 -0.48 -0.15
N VAL A 226 4.93 -0.51 -0.61
CA VAL A 226 5.92 0.53 -0.29
C VAL A 226 5.50 1.91 -0.80
N LYS A 227 4.84 2.01 -1.96
CA LYS A 227 4.29 3.30 -2.43
C LYS A 227 3.19 3.79 -1.49
N ALA A 228 2.32 2.89 -1.05
CA ALA A 228 1.14 3.21 -0.25
C ALA A 228 1.47 3.86 1.10
N TRP A 229 2.62 3.53 1.71
CA TRP A 229 3.07 4.19 2.94
C TRP A 229 4.16 5.26 2.75
N GLY A 230 4.45 5.64 1.49
CA GLY A 230 5.44 6.69 1.20
C GLY A 230 6.90 6.22 1.29
N GLY A 231 7.13 4.91 1.24
CA GLY A 231 8.42 4.30 1.56
C GLY A 231 9.48 4.32 0.47
N LYS A 232 9.20 4.89 -0.70
CA LYS A 232 10.09 4.86 -1.88
C LYS A 232 11.46 5.49 -1.60
N SER A 233 11.52 6.51 -0.75
CA SER A 233 12.78 7.16 -0.35
C SER A 233 13.72 6.19 0.38
N PHE A 234 13.18 5.33 1.24
CA PHE A 234 13.97 4.38 2.02
C PHE A 234 14.61 3.26 1.17
N GLN A 235 14.01 2.94 0.02
CA GLN A 235 14.60 1.98 -0.92
C GLN A 235 15.88 2.51 -1.57
N ARG A 236 16.03 3.83 -1.70
CA ARG A 236 17.18 4.45 -2.38
C ARG A 236 18.43 4.51 -1.52
N LEU A 237 18.28 4.51 -0.19
CA LEU A 237 19.40 4.63 0.77
C LEU A 237 20.45 3.52 0.60
N ILE A 238 20.05 2.30 0.22
CA ILE A 238 20.95 1.12 0.24
C ILE A 238 20.95 0.34 -1.08
N ALA A 239 19.93 0.49 -1.93
CA ALA A 239 19.80 -0.29 -3.16
C ALA A 239 20.89 -0.03 -4.22
N GLN A 240 21.74 0.98 -4.05
CA GLN A 240 22.88 1.22 -4.95
C GLN A 240 24.08 0.30 -4.68
N GLU A 241 24.13 -0.40 -3.54
CA GLU A 241 25.26 -1.28 -3.22
C GLU A 241 25.14 -2.64 -3.92
N SER A 242 26.18 -3.02 -4.65
CA SER A 242 26.24 -4.29 -5.38
C SER A 242 26.58 -5.50 -4.48
N SER A 243 27.18 -5.27 -3.31
CA SER A 243 27.60 -6.34 -2.38
C SER A 243 26.71 -6.42 -1.13
N VAL A 244 26.17 -7.61 -0.90
CA VAL A 244 25.36 -7.88 0.31
C VAL A 244 26.22 -8.10 1.53
N GLU A 245 27.42 -8.64 1.36
CA GLU A 245 28.40 -8.84 2.41
C GLU A 245 28.80 -7.50 3.02
N LYS A 246 28.94 -6.44 2.21
CA LYS A 246 29.19 -5.08 2.70
C LYS A 246 28.03 -4.52 3.52
N VAL A 247 26.80 -4.64 3.02
CA VAL A 247 25.60 -4.20 3.76
C VAL A 247 25.47 -4.96 5.09
N ARG A 248 25.75 -6.28 5.10
CA ARG A 248 25.77 -7.09 6.33
C ARG A 248 26.84 -6.63 7.32
N ALA A 249 28.07 -6.43 6.85
CA ALA A 249 29.18 -6.01 7.68
C ALA A 249 28.94 -4.61 8.27
N ALA A 250 28.49 -3.66 7.46
CA ALA A 250 28.10 -2.32 7.90
C ALA A 250 26.98 -2.37 8.93
N MET A 251 25.96 -3.21 8.72
CA MET A 251 24.88 -3.42 9.68
C MET A 251 25.36 -4.02 11.00
N ILE A 252 26.20 -5.05 10.98
CA ILE A 252 26.74 -5.64 12.22
C ILE A 252 27.54 -4.58 12.99
N PHE A 253 28.40 -3.84 12.28
CA PHE A 253 29.19 -2.77 12.88
C PHE A 253 28.30 -1.65 13.45
N TRP A 254 27.29 -1.23 12.70
CA TRP A 254 26.26 -0.26 13.11
C TRP A 254 25.49 -0.67 14.35
N ARG A 255 25.22 -1.96 14.52
CA ARG A 255 24.55 -2.46 15.72
C ARG A 255 25.49 -2.51 16.92
N ARG A 256 26.77 -2.83 16.71
CA ARG A 256 27.79 -2.92 17.78
C ARG A 256 28.27 -1.55 18.30
N ASN A 257 28.11 -0.48 17.51
CA ASN A 257 28.58 0.88 17.83
C ASN A 257 27.40 1.88 17.85
N PRO A 258 26.56 1.87 18.92
CA PRO A 258 25.33 2.66 18.99
C PRO A 258 25.56 4.18 18.93
N GLU A 259 26.75 4.65 19.29
CA GLU A 259 27.15 6.06 19.27
C GLU A 259 27.44 6.61 17.85
N LEU A 260 27.61 5.74 16.85
CA LEU A 260 27.93 6.13 15.48
C LEU A 260 26.70 6.01 14.58
N SER A 261 26.39 7.05 13.79
CA SER A 261 25.28 7.03 12.82
C SER A 261 25.50 6.06 11.67
N TRP A 262 24.42 5.54 11.06
CA TRP A 262 24.52 4.70 9.86
C TRP A 262 25.35 5.36 8.76
N ASP A 263 25.04 6.61 8.43
CA ASP A 263 25.72 7.34 7.36
C ASP A 263 27.21 7.54 7.66
N GLY A 264 27.56 7.79 8.93
CA GLY A 264 28.95 7.92 9.36
C GLY A 264 29.73 6.62 9.17
N ILE A 265 29.14 5.48 9.56
CA ILE A 265 29.73 4.15 9.40
C ILE A 265 29.86 3.79 7.93
N TRP A 266 28.80 4.02 7.16
CA TRP A 266 28.74 3.70 5.75
C TRP A 266 29.80 4.47 4.95
N ASN A 267 29.88 5.79 5.15
CA ASN A 267 30.87 6.63 4.50
C ASN A 267 32.30 6.30 4.97
N GLY A 268 32.48 5.95 6.25
CA GLY A 268 33.77 5.51 6.79
C GLY A 268 34.26 4.20 6.16
N LEU A 269 33.37 3.22 5.98
CA LEU A 269 33.70 1.95 5.31
C LEU A 269 34.03 2.16 3.83
N GLN A 270 33.26 2.98 3.11
CA GLN A 270 33.55 3.34 1.72
C GLN A 270 34.91 4.04 1.58
N SER A 271 35.24 4.94 2.51
CA SER A 271 36.53 5.66 2.53
C SER A 271 37.71 4.70 2.78
N PHE A 272 37.55 3.71 3.67
CA PHE A 272 38.55 2.68 3.94
C PHE A 272 38.87 1.80 2.72
N GLU A 273 37.87 1.52 1.88
CA GLU A 273 38.08 0.78 0.63
C GLU A 273 38.85 1.61 -0.41
N MET A 274 38.59 2.91 -0.49
CA MET A 274 39.36 3.81 -1.37
C MET A 274 40.81 4.01 -0.89
N GLU A 275 41.05 4.04 0.41
CA GLU A 275 42.40 4.09 0.98
C GLU A 275 43.18 2.79 0.72
N LYS A 276 42.57 1.61 0.83
CA LYS A 276 43.22 0.33 0.46
C LYS A 276 43.69 0.28 -1.00
N ILE A 277 43.05 1.02 -1.90
CA ILE A 277 43.42 1.11 -3.32
C ILE A 277 44.57 2.12 -3.53
N THR A 278 44.78 3.08 -2.61
CA THR A 278 45.71 4.20 -2.83
C THR A 278 46.89 4.28 -1.85
N SER A 279 46.88 3.62 -0.69
CA SER A 279 48.07 3.29 0.14
C SER A 279 47.68 2.64 1.49
N PRO A 280 48.49 1.72 2.06
CA PRO A 280 48.18 1.12 3.35
C PRO A 280 48.60 2.07 4.49
N ARG A 281 47.65 2.59 5.27
CA ARG A 281 47.93 3.18 6.60
C ARG A 281 47.35 2.32 7.73
N PRO A 282 48.00 2.28 8.90
CA PRO A 282 47.66 1.34 9.97
C PRO A 282 46.43 1.78 10.77
N LEU A 283 45.70 0.78 11.26
CA LEU A 283 44.40 0.74 11.98
C LEU A 283 44.24 1.64 13.24
N SER A 284 45.12 2.60 13.47
CA SER A 284 45.23 3.34 14.74
C SER A 284 44.27 4.54 14.92
N SER A 285 43.41 4.86 13.94
CA SER A 285 42.55 6.05 13.98
C SER A 285 41.07 5.80 14.30
N TRP A 286 40.66 4.55 14.52
CA TRP A 286 39.30 4.25 14.96
C TRP A 286 39.25 4.16 16.48
N PRO A 287 38.23 4.74 17.14
CA PRO A 287 38.03 4.50 18.56
C PRO A 287 37.61 3.05 18.76
N VAL A 288 38.59 2.18 19.03
CA VAL A 288 38.34 0.81 19.50
C VAL A 288 38.21 0.89 21.02
N ARG A 289 37.10 0.39 21.57
CA ARG A 289 37.03 -0.08 22.95
C ARG A 289 36.76 -1.57 22.94
#